data_AF-A0A9C7UM28-F1
#
_entry.id   AF-A0A9C7UM28-F1
#
_cell.length_a   1.000
_cell.length_b   1.000
_cell.length_c   1.000
_cell.angle_alpha   90.00
_cell.angle_beta   90.00
_cell.angle_gamma   90.00
#
_symmetry.space_group_name_H-M   'P 1'
#
loop_
_entity.id
_entity.type
_entity.pdbx_description
1 polymer ?
#
loop_
_entity_poly.entity_id
_entity_poly.type
_entity_poly.pdbx_seq_one_letter_code
_entity_poly.pdbx_strand_id
1 'polypeptide(L)' 'MTPLCVRILSDVPGLDVETLAVGIFARRVTLDYILKAGDRVEIYRPLTMSPVEARRWRAKLKTPQLD' A
#
# COMPACT_ATOMS: atom_id res chain seq x y z
N MET A 1 0.80 -20.61 17.69
CA MET A 1 -0.08 -19.44 17.49
C MET A 1 0.57 -18.52 16.47
N THR A 2 0.38 -18.78 15.19
CA THR A 2 0.77 -17.84 14.14
C THR A 2 -0.38 -16.83 13.98
N PRO A 3 -0.12 -15.51 14.05
CA PRO A 3 -1.15 -14.52 13.82
C PRO A 3 -1.70 -14.71 12.40
N LEU A 4 -3.04 -14.83 12.30
CA LEU A 4 -3.78 -15.11 11.07
C LEU A 4 -3.47 -14.14 9.92
N CYS A 5 -2.93 -12.95 10.26
CA CYS A 5 -2.47 -11.94 9.31
C CYS A 5 -1.54 -12.52 8.23
N VAL A 6 -0.63 -13.45 8.59
CA VAL A 6 0.34 -14.02 7.63
C VAL A 6 -0.35 -14.84 6.52
N ARG A 7 -1.47 -15.51 6.81
CA ARG A 7 -2.09 -16.46 5.86
C ARG A 7 -2.77 -15.80 4.66
N ILE A 8 -3.50 -14.70 4.87
CA ILE A 8 -4.15 -13.96 3.76
C ILE A 8 -3.11 -13.38 2.79
N LEU A 9 -1.90 -13.15 3.29
CA LEU A 9 -0.83 -12.46 2.59
C LEU A 9 0.01 -13.39 1.71
N SER A 10 0.07 -14.68 2.03
CA SER A 10 0.74 -15.70 1.21
C SER A 10 0.02 -16.06 -0.08
N ASP A 11 -1.27 -15.73 -0.20
CA ASP A 11 -2.12 -16.11 -1.33
C ASP A 11 -2.00 -15.15 -2.54
N VAL A 12 -1.19 -14.08 -2.43
CA VAL A 12 -0.99 -13.08 -3.50
C VAL A 12 0.40 -13.24 -4.14
N PRO A 13 0.50 -13.81 -5.36
CA PRO A 13 1.78 -13.98 -6.02
C PRO A 13 2.51 -12.65 -6.25
N GLY A 14 3.78 -12.59 -5.85
CA GLY A 14 4.65 -11.42 -6.06
C GLY A 14 4.48 -10.28 -5.06
N LEU A 15 3.67 -10.45 -4.01
CA LEU A 15 3.56 -9.49 -2.92
C LEU A 15 4.44 -9.93 -1.75
N ASP A 16 5.60 -9.29 -1.57
CA ASP A 16 6.35 -9.39 -0.32
C ASP A 16 5.74 -8.44 0.71
N VAL A 17 5.00 -8.99 1.66
CA VAL A 17 4.19 -8.20 2.58
C VAL A 17 4.90 -7.90 3.90
N GLU A 18 6.01 -8.60 4.17
CA GLU A 18 6.84 -8.33 5.34
C GLU A 18 7.50 -6.95 5.27
N THR A 19 7.69 -6.44 4.04
CA THR A 19 8.28 -5.13 3.77
C THR A 19 7.25 -4.00 3.64
N LEU A 20 5.95 -4.34 3.62
CA LEU A 20 4.88 -3.38 3.39
C LEU A 20 4.23 -2.92 4.69
N ALA A 21 3.79 -1.65 4.70
CA ALA A 21 3.01 -1.14 5.81
C ALA A 21 1.58 -1.68 5.74
N VAL A 22 1.05 -2.12 6.87
CA VAL A 22 -0.33 -2.60 6.99
C VAL A 22 -1.16 -1.72 7.92
N GLY A 23 -2.46 -1.72 7.72
CA GLY A 23 -3.41 -0.98 8.53
C GLY A 23 -4.74 -1.70 8.68
N ILE A 24 -5.53 -1.24 9.64
CA ILE A 24 -6.92 -1.62 9.86
C ILE A 24 -7.73 -0.34 9.94
N PHE A 25 -8.72 -0.20 9.06
CA PHE A 25 -9.58 1.00 8.97
C PHE A 25 -8.79 2.32 9.04
N ALA A 26 -7.90 2.55 8.07
CA ALA A 26 -7.03 3.74 7.99
C ALA A 26 -6.05 3.96 9.16
N ARG A 27 -5.93 3.00 10.08
CA ARG A 27 -4.96 3.04 11.19
C ARG A 27 -3.82 2.06 10.93
N ARG A 28 -2.59 2.55 10.93
CA ARG A 28 -1.39 1.70 10.80
C ARG A 28 -1.27 0.75 12.01
N VAL A 29 -0.99 -0.52 11.73
CA VAL A 29 -0.76 -1.56 12.75
C VAL A 29 0.50 -2.35 12.42
N THR A 30 0.97 -3.11 13.38
CA THR A 30 2.09 -4.05 13.23
C THR A 30 1.57 -5.41 12.73
N LEU A 31 2.45 -6.23 12.15
CA LEU A 31 2.08 -7.54 11.58
C LEU A 31 1.67 -8.59 12.63
N ASP A 32 1.99 -8.37 13.90
CA ASP A 32 1.59 -9.19 15.06
C ASP A 32 0.20 -8.83 15.60
N TYR A 33 -0.48 -7.84 15.03
CA TYR A 33 -1.85 -7.50 15.42
C TYR A 33 -2.80 -8.71 15.27
N ILE A 34 -3.53 -9.02 16.34
CA ILE A 34 -4.53 -10.10 16.35
C ILE A 34 -5.83 -9.59 15.72
N LEU A 35 -6.12 -10.09 14.51
CA LEU A 35 -7.33 -9.74 13.76
C LEU A 35 -8.61 -10.15 14.49
N LYS A 36 -9.63 -9.30 14.37
CA LYS A 36 -11.00 -9.55 14.83
C LYS A 36 -11.93 -9.72 13.64
N ALA A 37 -13.04 -10.41 13.87
CA ALA A 37 -14.09 -10.52 12.87
C ALA A 37 -14.58 -9.13 12.44
N GLY A 38 -14.61 -8.89 11.14
CA GLY A 38 -15.02 -7.60 10.56
C GLY A 38 -13.88 -6.59 10.36
N ASP A 39 -12.65 -6.89 10.79
CA ASP A 39 -11.50 -6.03 10.48
C ASP A 39 -11.25 -6.00 8.96
N ARG A 40 -11.18 -4.80 8.40
CA ARG A 40 -10.69 -4.60 7.04
C ARG A 40 -9.19 -4.36 7.09
N VAL A 41 -8.43 -5.34 6.63
CA VAL A 41 -6.97 -5.23 6.46
C VAL A 41 -6.68 -4.41 5.20
N GLU A 42 -5.79 -3.44 5.36
CA GLU A 42 -5.32 -2.54 4.31
C GLU A 42 -3.81 -2.72 4.14
N ILE A 43 -3.35 -2.90 2.90
CA ILE A 43 -1.92 -3.02 2.57
C ILE A 43 -1.50 -1.77 1.82
N TYR A 44 -0.60 -0.99 2.41
CA TYR A 44 -0.13 0.26 1.83
C TYR A 44 1.10 0.03 0.97
N ARG A 45 1.07 0.57 -0.25
CA ARG A 45 2.24 0.60 -1.13
C ARG A 45 3.03 1.89 -0.92
N PRO A 46 4.38 1.82 -0.85
CA PRO A 46 5.21 3.01 -0.86
C PRO A 46 4.93 3.87 -2.09
N LEU A 47 5.00 5.20 -1.91
CA LEU A 47 4.89 6.13 -3.03
C LEU A 47 6.17 6.05 -3.87
N THR A 48 6.00 5.87 -5.19
CA THR A 48 7.13 5.90 -6.14
C THR A 48 7.60 7.33 -6.45
N MET A 49 6.70 8.32 -6.30
CA MET A 49 6.97 9.73 -6.47
C MET A 49 6.12 10.54 -5.51
N SER A 50 6.59 11.70 -5.07
CA SER A 50 5.79 12.56 -4.20
C SER A 50 4.56 13.10 -4.96
N PRO A 51 3.46 13.43 -4.28
CA PRO A 51 2.28 14.00 -4.93
C PRO A 51 2.57 15.31 -5.69
N VAL A 52 3.54 16.11 -5.19
CA VAL A 52 3.95 17.37 -5.83
C VAL A 52 4.69 17.09 -7.13
N GLU A 53 5.64 16.16 -7.12
CA GLU A 53 6.37 15.75 -8.33
C GLU A 53 5.43 15.12 -9.36
N ALA A 54 4.50 14.26 -8.92
CA ALA A 54 3.49 13.64 -9.77
C ALA A 54 2.61 14.68 -10.48
N ARG A 55 2.26 15.77 -9.79
CA ARG A 55 1.52 16.89 -10.39
C ARG A 55 2.37 17.64 -11.42
N ARG A 56 3.63 17.95 -11.08
CA ARG A 56 4.57 18.63 -12.00
C ARG A 56 4.83 17.82 -13.27
N TRP A 57 5.06 16.51 -13.14
CA TRP A 57 5.28 15.61 -14.27
C TRP A 57 4.07 15.56 -15.20
N ARG A 58 2.85 15.41 -14.66
CA ARG A 58 1.60 15.42 -15.43
C ARG A 58 1.36 16.74 -16.17
N ALA A 59 1.75 17.88 -15.59
CA ALA A 59 1.62 19.18 -16.25
C ALA A 59 2.54 19.27 -17.48
N LYS A 60 3.79 18.77 -17.38
CA LYS A 60 4.74 18.75 -18.51
C LYS A 60 4.25 17.92 -19.70
N LEU A 61 3.57 16.79 -19.44
CA LEU A 61 2.98 15.96 -20.48
C LEU A 61 1.78 16.60 -21.20
N LYS A 62 1.16 17.61 -20.59
CA LYS A 62 -0.03 18.29 -21.15
C LYS A 62 0.31 19.46 -22.06
N THR A 63 1.55 19.91 -22.08
CA THR A 63 2.00 20.95 -23.02
C THR A 63 2.16 20.29 -24.39
N PRO A 64 1.41 20.67 -25.44
CA PRO A 64 1.72 20.25 -26.78
C PRO A 64 3.13 20.76 -27.10
N GLN A 65 4.02 19.91 -27.63
CA GLN A 65 5.15 20.45 -28.36
C GLN A 65 4.57 21.33 -29.47
N LEU A 66 4.76 22.65 -29.33
CA LEU A 66 4.64 23.57 -30.44
C LEU A 66 6.00 23.47 -31.13
N ASP A 67 6.00 22.77 -32.27
CA ASP A 67 7.10 22.75 -33.22
C ASP A 67 7.36 24.17 -33.77
#